data_AF-A0A6A5API4-F1
#
_entry.id   AF-A0A6A5API4-F1
#
_cell.length_a   1.000
_cell.length_b   1.000
_cell.length_c   1.000
_cell.angle_alpha   90.00
_cell.angle_beta   90.00
_cell.angle_gamma   90.00
#
_symmetry.space_group_name_H-M   'P 1'
#
loop_
_entity.id
_entity.type
_entity.pdbx_description
1 polymer ?
#
loop_
_entity_poly.entity_id
_entity_poly.type
_entity_poly.pdbx_seq_one_letter_code
_entity_poly.pdbx_strand_id
1 'polypeptide(L)'
;MASTTGAAKRHITQETFNECVRENMEEFDMIEEDAIADAVTQFESQGVDLSTIVKALDVVHPVLAALKVIEADESDDETCLHVQLVALQDQFKDAVGSSGAKELAGQINGPTILLQRLPAVQDVATRILLLSTLQSMVRCRSQIFLEVQSNDRSRRHLRRWGVVIACRHPDGRVLVVERFICAKNEVNKKRLTSHGIIARLVVLFRDRSMVPEGGTKDIADVIRVLTLHDDTYVVLLASVSIYISSQDRQHHFIHTHDIVKLFVEHGVIDAVLPYLRGVSSDPDTLSSWLAVVKQLAITEDTCRKLVAAGILDLLPTFQQHAHVQYIA
;
A
#
# COMPACT_ATOMS: atom_id res chain seq x y z
N MET A 1 -2.82 -6.13 -28.87
CA MET A 1 -1.60 -5.70 -28.15
C MET A 1 -1.43 -6.61 -26.95
N ALA A 2 -0.33 -7.37 -26.93
CA ALA A 2 -0.10 -8.41 -25.94
C ALA A 2 0.02 -7.81 -24.54
N SER A 3 -0.83 -8.27 -23.64
CA SER A 3 -0.71 -8.07 -22.19
C SER A 3 0.57 -8.76 -21.73
N THR A 4 1.63 -7.98 -21.51
CA THR A 4 2.80 -8.42 -20.76
C THR A 4 2.40 -8.61 -19.30
N THR A 5 1.90 -9.80 -18.99
CA THR A 5 1.93 -10.33 -17.63
C THR A 5 3.39 -10.39 -17.21
N GLY A 6 3.86 -9.40 -16.46
CA GLY A 6 5.21 -9.39 -15.92
C GLY A 6 5.40 -10.63 -15.04
N ALA A 7 6.21 -11.57 -15.50
CA ALA A 7 6.69 -12.67 -14.66
C ALA A 7 7.35 -12.07 -13.42
N ALA A 8 7.00 -12.58 -12.23
CA ALA A 8 7.69 -12.21 -11.01
C ALA A 8 9.18 -12.54 -11.19
N LYS A 9 10.03 -11.52 -11.13
CA LYS A 9 11.47 -11.75 -11.16
C LYS A 9 11.87 -12.49 -9.89
N ARG A 10 12.85 -13.38 -10.00
CA ARG A 10 13.36 -14.13 -8.85
C ARG A 10 14.26 -13.19 -8.03
N HIS A 11 14.17 -13.25 -6.70
CA HIS A 11 15.01 -12.47 -5.79
C HIS A 11 15.87 -13.42 -4.95
N ILE A 12 17.03 -12.94 -4.49
CA ILE A 12 17.92 -13.64 -3.55
C ILE A 12 18.17 -12.77 -2.32
N THR A 13 18.73 -13.36 -1.28
CA THR A 13 19.15 -12.64 -0.06
C THR A 13 20.58 -12.12 -0.21
N GLN A 14 20.97 -11.16 0.63
CA GLN A 14 22.37 -10.69 0.67
C GLN A 14 23.31 -11.81 1.10
N GLU A 15 22.87 -12.69 2.01
CA GLU A 15 23.64 -13.85 2.46
C GLU A 15 23.94 -14.80 1.29
N THR A 16 22.92 -15.11 0.47
CA THR A 16 23.08 -15.96 -0.71
C THR A 16 24.03 -15.34 -1.74
N PHE A 17 23.98 -14.02 -1.92
CA PHE A 17 24.92 -13.33 -2.81
C PHE A 17 26.35 -13.39 -2.27
N ASN A 18 26.55 -13.09 -0.99
CA ASN A 18 27.88 -13.10 -0.35
C ASN A 18 28.49 -14.51 -0.31
N GLU A 19 27.67 -15.54 -0.13
CA GLU A 19 28.10 -16.95 -0.19
C GLU A 19 28.62 -17.30 -1.59
N CYS A 20 27.88 -16.96 -2.64
CA CYS A 20 28.31 -17.16 -4.03
C CYS A 20 29.63 -16.41 -4.35
N VAL A 21 29.77 -15.16 -3.91
CA VAL A 21 31.03 -14.41 -4.10
C VAL A 21 32.19 -15.10 -3.37
N ARG A 22 31.97 -15.59 -2.14
CA ARG A 22 32.99 -16.31 -1.37
C ARG A 22 33.38 -17.63 -2.01
N GLU A 23 32.41 -18.41 -2.49
CA GLU A 23 32.65 -19.63 -3.27
C GLU A 23 33.47 -19.32 -4.52
N ASN A 24 33.17 -18.23 -5.23
CA ASN A 24 33.93 -17.83 -6.41
C ASN A 24 35.39 -17.49 -6.08
N MET A 25 35.63 -16.83 -4.95
CA MET A 25 36.98 -16.54 -4.46
C MET A 25 37.74 -17.80 -4.04
N GLU A 26 37.07 -18.73 -3.35
CA GLU A 26 37.69 -19.94 -2.79
C GLU A 26 37.90 -21.05 -3.82
N GLU A 27 36.95 -21.26 -4.74
CA GLU A 27 37.02 -22.35 -5.74
C GLU A 27 37.80 -21.97 -6.99
N PHE A 28 37.78 -20.68 -7.37
CA PHE A 28 38.41 -20.19 -8.60
C PHE A 28 39.57 -19.21 -8.36
N ASP A 29 40.00 -19.01 -7.11
CA ASP A 29 41.08 -18.08 -6.72
C ASP A 29 40.89 -16.65 -7.29
N MET A 30 39.63 -16.21 -7.45
CA MET A 30 39.31 -14.89 -7.99
C MET A 30 39.55 -13.80 -6.93
N ILE A 31 39.98 -12.62 -7.39
CA ILE A 31 39.97 -11.43 -6.53
C ILE A 31 38.53 -10.97 -6.29
N GLU A 32 38.28 -10.28 -5.18
CA GLU A 32 36.93 -9.88 -4.75
C GLU A 32 36.15 -9.13 -5.85
N GLU A 33 36.80 -8.19 -6.56
CA GLU A 33 36.16 -7.42 -7.63
C GLU A 33 35.68 -8.32 -8.78
N ASP A 34 36.50 -9.29 -9.17
CA ASP A 34 36.17 -10.25 -10.25
C ASP A 34 35.11 -11.25 -9.79
N ALA A 35 35.20 -11.75 -8.55
CA ALA A 35 34.23 -12.67 -7.97
C ALA A 35 32.83 -12.03 -7.85
N ILE A 36 32.76 -10.74 -7.47
CA ILE A 36 31.52 -9.96 -7.46
C ILE A 36 30.96 -9.81 -8.87
N ALA A 37 31.80 -9.45 -9.85
CA ALA A 37 31.37 -9.28 -11.23
C ALA A 37 30.82 -10.59 -11.83
N ASP A 38 31.45 -11.71 -11.51
CA ASP A 38 31.02 -13.03 -11.97
C ASP A 38 29.70 -13.46 -11.30
N ALA A 39 29.58 -13.30 -9.97
CA ALA A 39 28.34 -13.59 -9.24
C ALA A 39 27.15 -12.75 -9.76
N VAL A 40 27.37 -11.47 -10.05
CA VAL A 40 26.37 -10.59 -10.68
C VAL A 40 25.93 -11.18 -12.02
N THR A 41 26.88 -11.54 -12.89
CA THR A 41 26.61 -12.12 -14.20
C THR A 41 25.84 -13.44 -14.09
N GLN A 42 26.24 -14.31 -13.16
CA GLN A 42 25.60 -15.59 -12.92
C GLN A 42 24.14 -15.45 -12.50
N PHE A 43 23.83 -14.56 -11.56
CA PHE A 43 22.46 -14.34 -11.09
C PHE A 43 21.59 -13.61 -12.14
N GLU A 44 22.13 -12.58 -12.80
CA GLU A 44 21.42 -11.87 -13.86
C GLU A 44 21.09 -12.80 -15.05
N SER A 45 22.00 -13.71 -15.42
CA SER A 45 21.75 -14.70 -16.48
C SER A 45 20.61 -15.69 -16.15
N GLN A 46 20.35 -15.91 -14.86
CA GLN A 46 19.23 -16.70 -14.36
C GLN A 46 17.94 -15.87 -14.23
N GLY A 47 17.98 -14.57 -14.55
CA GLY A 47 16.85 -13.66 -14.40
C GLY A 47 16.53 -13.31 -12.95
N VAL A 48 17.55 -13.34 -12.07
CA VAL A 48 17.44 -12.83 -10.69
C VAL A 48 17.52 -11.30 -10.70
N ASP A 49 16.65 -10.65 -9.95
CA ASP A 49 16.71 -9.20 -9.71
C ASP A 49 17.63 -8.90 -8.53
N LEU A 50 18.75 -8.24 -8.80
CA LEU A 50 19.76 -7.83 -7.82
C LEU A 50 19.57 -6.39 -7.33
N SER A 51 18.45 -5.73 -7.66
CA SER A 51 18.24 -4.32 -7.31
C SER A 51 18.33 -4.06 -5.80
N THR A 52 17.97 -5.02 -4.94
CA THR A 52 18.04 -4.92 -3.48
C THR A 52 19.37 -5.37 -2.87
N ILE A 53 20.31 -5.85 -3.68
CA ILE A 53 21.58 -6.44 -3.23
C ILE A 53 22.69 -5.39 -3.28
N VAL A 54 23.47 -5.29 -2.20
CA VAL A 54 24.70 -4.51 -2.17
C VAL A 54 25.81 -5.32 -2.83
N LYS A 55 26.45 -4.73 -3.85
CA LYS A 55 27.55 -5.37 -4.60
C LYS A 55 28.89 -5.19 -3.88
N ALA A 56 28.95 -5.61 -2.63
CA ALA A 56 30.14 -5.59 -1.78
C ALA A 56 30.02 -6.67 -0.69
N LEU A 57 31.12 -7.32 -0.32
CA LEU A 57 31.12 -8.37 0.70
C LEU A 57 30.93 -7.81 2.12
N ASP A 58 30.13 -8.51 2.92
CA ASP A 58 29.94 -8.28 4.36
C ASP A 58 29.53 -6.84 4.75
N VAL A 59 28.98 -6.09 3.79
CA VAL A 59 28.44 -4.74 4.02
C VAL A 59 26.95 -4.83 4.37
N VAL A 60 26.58 -4.22 5.50
CA VAL A 60 25.18 -3.99 5.84
C VAL A 60 24.60 -2.95 4.90
N HIS A 61 23.47 -3.25 4.27
CA HIS A 61 22.82 -2.30 3.37
C HIS A 61 22.60 -0.93 4.06
N PRO A 62 23.00 0.20 3.46
CA PRO A 62 22.92 1.51 4.10
C PRO A 62 21.50 1.87 4.60
N VAL A 63 20.48 1.53 3.82
CA VAL A 63 19.07 1.65 4.22
C VAL A 63 18.71 0.89 5.50
N LEU A 64 19.26 -0.32 5.70
CA LEU A 64 19.07 -1.11 6.91
C LEU A 64 19.74 -0.44 8.11
N ALA A 65 20.94 0.08 7.93
CA ALA A 65 21.64 0.82 8.97
C ALA A 65 20.86 2.08 9.38
N ALA A 66 20.36 2.86 8.41
CA ALA A 66 19.54 4.05 8.67
C ALA A 66 18.23 3.71 9.39
N LEU A 67 17.54 2.63 9.01
CA LEU A 67 16.34 2.17 9.70
C LEU A 67 16.63 1.73 11.14
N LYS A 68 17.75 1.03 11.38
CA LYS A 68 18.18 0.64 12.74
C LYS A 68 18.45 1.85 13.64
N VAL A 69 19.02 2.93 13.08
CA VAL A 69 19.23 4.19 13.82
C VAL A 69 17.88 4.77 14.27
N ILE A 70 16.90 4.85 13.36
CA ILE A 70 15.55 5.33 13.69
C ILE A 70 14.87 4.40 14.68
N GLU A 71 15.04 3.08 14.57
CA GLU A 71 14.42 2.11 15.48
C GLU A 71 15.01 2.18 16.89
N ALA A 72 16.32 2.39 17.01
CA ALA A 72 17.04 2.47 18.29
C ALA A 72 16.86 3.81 19.02
N ASP A 73 16.42 4.87 18.34
CA ASP A 73 16.27 6.20 18.94
C ASP A 73 15.09 6.26 19.91
N GLU A 74 15.31 6.05 21.21
CA GLU A 74 14.21 6.14 22.18
C GLU A 74 13.78 7.57 22.53
N SER A 75 14.40 8.60 21.96
CA SER A 75 14.06 9.99 22.24
C SER A 75 12.78 10.43 21.52
N ASP A 76 12.10 11.42 22.11
CA ASP A 76 10.98 12.13 21.48
C ASP A 76 11.46 13.42 20.78
N ASP A 77 12.75 13.53 20.44
CA ASP A 77 13.31 14.69 19.75
C ASP A 77 12.95 14.67 18.26
N GLU A 78 11.93 15.46 17.88
CA GLU A 78 11.49 15.59 16.50
C GLU A 78 12.57 16.15 15.56
N THR A 79 13.51 16.95 16.07
CA THR A 79 14.63 17.47 15.26
C THR A 79 15.60 16.35 14.91
N CYS A 80 15.90 15.48 15.89
CA CYS A 80 16.71 14.28 15.69
C CYS A 80 16.04 13.36 14.65
N LEU A 81 14.74 13.09 14.84
CA LEU A 81 13.95 12.28 13.89
C LEU A 81 13.96 12.88 12.48
N HIS A 82 13.84 14.21 12.36
CA HIS A 82 13.90 14.90 11.07
C HIS A 82 15.23 14.62 10.35
N VAL A 83 16.35 14.78 11.05
CA VAL A 83 17.69 14.53 10.49
C VAL A 83 17.85 13.06 10.08
N GLN A 84 17.37 12.12 10.89
CA GLN A 84 17.41 10.70 10.55
C GLN A 84 16.55 10.36 9.33
N LEU A 85 15.37 10.98 9.20
CA LEU A 85 14.51 10.82 8.02
C LEU A 85 15.16 11.39 6.75
N VAL A 86 15.85 12.53 6.84
CA VAL A 86 16.64 13.07 5.71
C VAL A 86 17.74 12.09 5.32
N ALA A 87 18.51 11.59 6.30
CA ALA A 87 19.57 10.62 6.05
C ALA A 87 19.04 9.34 5.38
N LEU A 88 17.88 8.85 5.80
CA LEU A 88 17.19 7.72 5.19
C LEU A 88 16.73 8.02 3.75
N GLN A 89 16.17 9.21 3.50
CA GLN A 89 15.79 9.62 2.14
C GLN A 89 16.99 9.77 1.21
N ASP A 90 18.16 10.12 1.72
CA ASP A 90 19.37 10.17 0.92
C ASP A 90 19.82 8.75 0.51
N GLN A 91 19.64 7.74 1.38
CA GLN A 91 19.86 6.33 0.99
C GLN A 91 18.92 5.86 -0.12
N PHE A 92 17.77 6.52 -0.31
CA PHE A 92 16.85 6.20 -1.40
C PHE A 92 17.23 6.84 -2.74
N LYS A 93 18.17 7.79 -2.75
CA LYS A 93 18.66 8.47 -3.95
C LYS A 93 19.94 7.83 -4.48
N ASP A 94 20.66 7.10 -3.64
CA ASP A 94 21.93 6.50 -4.01
C ASP A 94 21.73 5.27 -4.90
N ALA A 95 21.87 5.47 -6.21
CA ALA A 95 21.77 4.42 -7.22
C ALA A 95 23.06 3.59 -7.36
N VAL A 96 24.17 4.01 -6.72
CA VAL A 96 25.49 3.39 -6.91
C VAL A 96 25.61 2.08 -6.12
N GLY A 97 24.89 1.95 -4.99
CA GLY A 97 24.94 0.76 -4.14
C GLY A 97 23.79 -0.25 -4.32
N SER A 98 22.56 0.21 -4.61
CA SER A 98 21.36 -0.63 -4.73
C SER A 98 20.17 0.23 -5.19
N SER A 99 19.67 0.02 -6.41
CA SER A 99 18.51 0.76 -6.94
C SER A 99 17.18 0.38 -6.27
N GLY A 100 17.19 -0.72 -5.51
CA GLY A 100 16.08 -1.30 -4.77
C GLY A 100 16.03 -0.90 -3.29
N ALA A 101 16.80 0.09 -2.84
CA ALA A 101 16.82 0.51 -1.43
C ALA A 101 15.43 0.79 -0.83
N LYS A 102 14.52 1.41 -1.60
CA LYS A 102 13.13 1.67 -1.21
C LYS A 102 12.32 0.38 -1.08
N GLU A 103 12.52 -0.53 -2.03
CA GLU A 103 11.84 -1.82 -2.06
C GLU A 103 12.30 -2.67 -0.88
N LEU A 104 13.62 -2.76 -0.66
CA LEU A 104 14.19 -3.42 0.50
C LEU A 104 13.56 -2.82 1.77
N ALA A 105 13.68 -1.51 2.01
CA ALA A 105 13.09 -0.84 3.17
C ALA A 105 11.60 -1.17 3.40
N GLY A 106 10.82 -1.30 2.32
CA GLY A 106 9.41 -1.68 2.37
C GLY A 106 9.11 -3.17 2.58
N GLN A 107 10.04 -4.08 2.25
CA GLN A 107 9.91 -5.52 2.48
C GLN A 107 10.25 -5.91 3.93
N ILE A 108 11.19 -5.20 4.54
CA ILE A 108 11.57 -5.31 5.96
C ILE A 108 10.66 -4.43 6.84
N ASN A 109 10.97 -4.33 8.13
CA ASN A 109 10.18 -3.61 9.14
C ASN A 109 10.15 -2.06 8.98
N GLY A 110 10.62 -1.50 7.87
CA GLY A 110 10.74 -0.05 7.64
C GLY A 110 9.41 0.70 7.79
N PRO A 111 8.32 0.29 7.10
CA PRO A 111 7.02 0.92 7.25
C PRO A 111 6.51 0.92 8.70
N THR A 112 6.68 -0.20 9.40
CA THR A 112 6.30 -0.33 10.81
C THR A 112 7.07 0.64 11.70
N ILE A 113 8.39 0.74 11.53
CA ILE A 113 9.25 1.66 12.29
C ILE A 113 8.74 3.10 12.13
N LEU A 114 8.48 3.55 10.89
CA LEU A 114 8.00 4.91 10.65
C LEU A 114 6.56 5.14 11.17
N LEU A 115 5.68 4.16 11.03
CA LEU A 115 4.32 4.24 11.55
C LEU A 115 4.27 4.37 13.07
N GLN A 116 5.20 3.72 13.79
CA GLN A 116 5.31 3.84 15.25
C GLN A 116 5.70 5.25 15.70
N ARG A 117 6.46 5.99 14.88
CA ARG A 117 6.86 7.37 15.16
C ARG A 117 5.76 8.38 14.91
N LEU A 118 4.92 8.15 13.89
CA LEU A 118 3.94 9.11 13.41
C LEU A 118 3.04 9.75 14.49
N PRO A 119 2.51 9.03 15.50
CA PRO A 119 1.61 9.63 16.49
C PRO A 119 2.26 10.69 17.39
N ALA A 120 3.58 10.62 17.59
CA ALA A 120 4.32 11.57 18.43
C ALA A 120 4.63 12.88 17.69
N VAL A 121 4.77 12.84 16.36
CA VAL A 121 5.23 13.97 15.54
C VAL A 121 4.20 15.11 15.47
N GLN A 122 4.50 16.22 16.12
CA GLN A 122 3.70 17.46 16.10
C GLN A 122 4.15 18.42 15.01
N ASP A 123 5.44 18.46 14.68
CA ASP A 123 5.99 19.33 13.65
C ASP A 123 5.46 18.94 12.26
N VAL A 124 5.00 19.93 11.52
CA VAL A 124 4.36 19.73 10.22
C VAL A 124 5.39 19.30 9.17
N ALA A 125 6.59 19.89 9.18
CA ALA A 125 7.63 19.57 8.21
C ALA A 125 8.13 18.12 8.37
N THR A 126 8.39 17.72 9.61
CA THR A 126 8.81 16.36 9.99
C THR A 126 7.72 15.34 9.69
N ARG A 127 6.44 15.68 9.95
CA ARG A 127 5.32 14.78 9.58
C ARG A 127 5.20 14.58 8.08
N ILE A 128 5.33 15.65 7.28
CA ILE A 128 5.33 15.56 5.81
C ILE A 128 6.50 14.70 5.34
N LEU A 129 7.69 14.91 5.91
CA LEU A 129 8.89 14.14 5.57
C LEU A 129 8.69 12.66 5.89
N LEU A 130 8.20 12.32 7.09
CA LEU A 130 7.90 10.95 7.51
C LEU A 130 6.90 10.28 6.57
N LEU A 131 5.75 10.93 6.30
CA LEU A 131 4.72 10.38 5.43
C LEU A 131 5.21 10.21 3.99
N SER A 132 6.01 11.13 3.47
CA SER A 132 6.60 11.01 2.12
C SER A 132 7.61 9.86 2.04
N THR A 133 8.42 9.68 3.10
CA THR A 133 9.39 8.59 3.22
C THR A 133 8.66 7.24 3.26
N LEU A 134 7.65 7.13 4.12
CA LEU A 134 6.79 5.95 4.22
C LEU A 134 6.10 5.65 2.89
N GLN A 135 5.51 6.67 2.24
CA GLN A 135 4.86 6.53 0.93
C GLN A 135 5.82 5.97 -0.14
N SER A 136 7.09 6.37 -0.10
CA SER A 136 8.10 5.89 -1.06
C SER A 136 8.46 4.41 -0.86
N MET A 137 8.44 3.92 0.38
CA MET A 137 8.66 2.49 0.69
C MET A 137 7.47 1.65 0.23
N VAL A 138 6.24 2.08 0.57
CA VAL A 138 5.03 1.26 0.34
C VAL A 138 4.58 1.24 -1.12
N ARG A 139 4.98 2.22 -1.93
CA ARG A 139 4.69 2.25 -3.36
C ARG A 139 5.47 1.21 -4.16
N CYS A 140 6.59 0.71 -3.64
CA CYS A 140 7.48 -0.21 -4.35
C CYS A 140 6.97 -1.66 -4.44
N ARG A 141 5.67 -1.92 -4.24
CA ARG A 141 5.00 -3.23 -4.44
C ARG A 141 5.52 -4.39 -3.58
N SER A 142 6.09 -4.13 -2.41
CA SER A 142 6.31 -5.17 -1.41
C SER A 142 5.01 -5.51 -0.68
N GLN A 143 4.77 -6.80 -0.36
CA GLN A 143 3.76 -7.15 0.62
C GLN A 143 4.25 -6.62 1.98
N ILE A 144 3.67 -5.51 2.43
CA ILE A 144 4.05 -4.90 3.71
C ILE A 144 3.38 -5.69 4.82
N PHE A 145 4.16 -6.47 5.55
CA PHE A 145 3.70 -7.05 6.81
C PHE A 145 3.92 -6.04 7.92
N LEU A 146 2.83 -5.49 8.45
CA LEU A 146 2.87 -4.73 9.69
C LEU A 146 3.03 -5.73 10.85
N GLU A 147 4.26 -6.19 11.08
CA GLU A 147 4.55 -7.02 12.25
C GLU A 147 4.36 -6.22 13.53
N VAL A 148 3.49 -6.73 14.40
CA VAL A 148 3.35 -6.21 15.76
C VAL A 148 4.48 -6.82 16.57
N GLN A 149 5.61 -6.14 16.69
CA GLN A 149 6.51 -6.50 17.77
C GLN A 149 5.78 -6.30 19.10
N SER A 150 5.85 -7.33 19.95
CA SER A 150 5.07 -7.49 21.19
C SER A 150 5.48 -6.57 22.32
N ASN A 151 6.17 -5.46 22.03
CA ASN A 151 6.68 -4.56 23.04
C ASN A 151 5.58 -3.55 23.45
N ASP A 152 5.44 -3.33 24.76
CA ASP A 152 4.29 -2.60 25.35
C ASP A 152 4.16 -1.14 24.88
N ARG A 153 5.26 -0.51 24.45
CA ARG A 153 5.26 0.87 23.91
C ARG A 153 4.59 0.93 22.53
N SER A 154 4.84 -0.08 21.68
CA SER A 154 4.21 -0.26 20.37
C SER A 154 2.71 -0.50 20.53
N ARG A 155 2.29 -1.34 21.49
CA ARG A 155 0.85 -1.65 21.73
C ARG A 155 -0.01 -0.44 22.12
N ARG A 156 0.53 0.57 22.81
CA ARG A 156 -0.23 1.77 23.24
C ARG A 156 -0.44 2.77 22.10
N HIS A 157 0.57 2.95 21.24
CA HIS A 157 0.46 3.82 20.06
C HIS A 157 -0.30 3.14 18.91
N LEU A 158 -0.20 1.81 18.78
CA LEU A 158 -0.93 0.99 17.81
C LEU A 158 -2.43 0.85 18.08
N ARG A 159 -3.01 1.39 19.15
CA ARG A 159 -4.49 1.41 19.29
C ARG A 159 -5.19 2.17 18.15
N ARG A 160 -4.43 2.92 17.33
CA ARG A 160 -4.84 3.54 16.07
C ARG A 160 -4.07 2.93 14.90
N TRP A 161 -4.43 1.71 14.52
CA TRP A 161 -3.77 0.95 13.45
C TRP A 161 -3.76 1.63 12.07
N GLY A 162 -4.71 2.53 11.81
CA GLY A 162 -4.78 3.29 10.56
C GLY A 162 -4.14 4.66 10.70
N VAL A 163 -3.29 5.03 9.74
CA VAL A 163 -2.73 6.38 9.57
C VAL A 163 -3.88 7.38 9.49
N VAL A 164 -4.93 7.01 8.76
CA VAL A 164 -6.16 7.80 8.61
C VAL A 164 -6.92 7.98 9.94
N ILE A 165 -6.88 6.98 10.82
CA ILE A 165 -7.53 7.04 12.13
C ILE A 165 -6.74 7.96 13.07
N ALA A 166 -5.41 7.98 12.94
CA ALA A 166 -4.53 8.81 13.75
C ALA A 166 -4.61 10.30 13.41
N CYS A 167 -4.88 10.65 12.15
CA CYS A 167 -4.90 12.04 11.70
C CYS A 167 -6.30 12.66 11.78
N ARG A 168 -6.43 13.84 12.41
CA ARG A 168 -7.68 14.62 12.42
C ARG A 168 -8.03 15.12 11.01
N HIS A 169 -7.05 15.65 10.29
CA HIS A 169 -7.16 16.14 8.92
C HIS A 169 -6.11 15.44 8.05
N PRO A 170 -6.43 14.26 7.49
CA PRO A 170 -5.49 13.53 6.66
C PRO A 170 -5.27 14.28 5.34
N ASP A 171 -4.01 14.46 4.96
CA ASP A 171 -3.66 14.89 3.61
C ASP A 171 -3.72 13.69 2.63
N GLY A 172 -3.50 13.94 1.34
CA GLY A 172 -3.49 12.88 0.33
C GLY A 172 -2.41 11.81 0.59
N ARG A 173 -1.29 12.15 1.25
CA ARG A 173 -0.22 11.17 1.55
C ARG A 173 -0.69 10.12 2.54
N VAL A 174 -1.44 10.53 3.57
CA VAL A 174 -2.02 9.63 4.57
C VAL A 174 -2.93 8.59 3.90
N LEU A 175 -3.85 9.03 3.04
CA LEU A 175 -4.77 8.14 2.33
C LEU A 175 -4.03 7.20 1.36
N VAL A 176 -3.02 7.71 0.66
CA VAL A 176 -2.20 6.88 -0.23
C VAL A 176 -1.41 5.83 0.55
N VAL A 177 -0.78 6.20 1.66
CA VAL A 177 -0.07 5.24 2.53
C VAL A 177 -1.04 4.16 3.01
N GLU A 178 -2.21 4.55 3.50
CA GLU A 178 -3.25 3.61 3.95
C GLU A 178 -3.67 2.63 2.85
N ARG A 179 -3.88 3.14 1.63
CA ARG A 179 -4.19 2.34 0.44
C ARG A 179 -3.11 1.28 0.20
N PHE A 180 -1.83 1.65 0.24
CA PHE A 180 -0.74 0.71 -0.05
C PHE A 180 -0.51 -0.30 1.07
N ILE A 181 -0.71 0.09 2.34
CA ILE A 181 -0.66 -0.84 3.48
C ILE A 181 -1.75 -1.92 3.36
N CYS A 182 -2.93 -1.55 2.87
CA CYS A 182 -4.04 -2.49 2.69
C CYS A 182 -3.90 -3.35 1.43
N ALA A 183 -3.18 -2.86 0.42
CA ALA A 183 -3.09 -3.51 -0.88
C ALA A 183 -2.32 -4.83 -0.75
N LYS A 184 -2.95 -5.92 -1.20
CA LYS A 184 -2.44 -7.29 -1.13
C LYS A 184 -2.17 -7.80 0.27
N ASN A 185 -2.84 -7.24 1.27
CA ASN A 185 -2.68 -7.66 2.65
C ASN A 185 -4.03 -7.76 3.39
N GLU A 186 -4.69 -8.92 3.29
CA GLU A 186 -5.96 -9.21 3.97
C GLU A 186 -5.86 -9.13 5.50
N VAL A 187 -4.69 -9.44 6.08
CA VAL A 187 -4.47 -9.32 7.52
C VAL A 187 -4.56 -7.85 7.95
N ASN A 188 -3.94 -6.95 7.20
CA ASN A 188 -4.01 -5.51 7.45
C ASN A 188 -5.44 -5.00 7.28
N LYS A 189 -6.15 -5.41 6.21
CA LYS A 189 -7.57 -5.03 6.01
C LYS A 189 -8.45 -5.46 7.18
N LYS A 190 -8.36 -6.72 7.61
CA LYS A 190 -9.15 -7.26 8.73
C LYS A 190 -8.85 -6.51 10.03
N ARG A 191 -7.59 -6.19 10.28
CA ARG A 191 -7.19 -5.41 11.46
C ARG A 191 -7.76 -4.00 11.40
N LEU A 192 -7.60 -3.28 10.31
CA LEU A 192 -8.04 -1.88 10.17
C LEU A 192 -9.56 -1.73 10.27
N THR A 193 -10.30 -2.64 9.63
CA THR A 193 -11.77 -2.68 9.69
C THR A 193 -12.28 -2.90 11.12
N SER A 194 -11.62 -3.76 11.89
CA SER A 194 -11.92 -3.98 13.32
C SER A 194 -11.64 -2.74 14.20
N HIS A 195 -10.85 -1.76 13.72
CA HIS A 195 -10.48 -0.55 14.47
C HIS A 195 -11.21 0.71 13.97
N GLY A 196 -12.29 0.57 13.18
CA GLY A 196 -13.17 1.69 12.83
C GLY A 196 -12.71 2.54 11.65
N ILE A 197 -11.79 2.05 10.81
CA ILE A 197 -11.37 2.76 9.59
C ILE A 197 -12.56 3.07 8.67
N ILE A 198 -13.55 2.17 8.60
CA ILE A 198 -14.73 2.31 7.75
C ILE A 198 -15.54 3.55 8.16
N ALA A 199 -15.87 3.64 9.45
CA ALA A 199 -16.59 4.78 10.02
C ALA A 199 -15.82 6.08 9.73
N ARG A 200 -14.50 6.05 9.92
CA ARG A 200 -13.62 7.22 9.70
C ARG A 200 -13.63 7.68 8.25
N LEU A 201 -13.51 6.76 7.28
CA LEU A 201 -13.54 7.07 5.85
C LEU A 201 -14.87 7.68 5.41
N VAL A 202 -16.00 7.16 5.91
CA VAL A 202 -17.32 7.70 5.59
C VAL A 202 -17.51 9.10 6.19
N VAL A 203 -17.03 9.34 7.41
CA VAL A 203 -17.04 10.69 8.02
C VAL A 203 -16.21 11.67 7.18
N LEU A 204 -14.99 11.31 6.80
CA LEU A 204 -14.12 12.15 5.96
C LEU A 204 -14.73 12.43 4.59
N PHE A 205 -15.44 11.45 4.01
CA PHE A 205 -16.11 11.65 2.73
C PHE A 205 -17.31 12.60 2.83
N ARG A 206 -18.07 12.50 3.92
CA ARG A 206 -19.23 13.38 4.17
C ARG A 206 -18.79 14.81 4.47
N ASP A 207 -17.76 14.98 5.29
CA ASP A 207 -17.20 16.29 5.63
C ASP A 207 -15.96 16.59 4.79
N ARG A 208 -16.20 17.09 3.58
CA ARG A 208 -15.14 17.38 2.60
C ARG A 208 -14.21 18.51 3.01
N SER A 209 -14.57 19.31 4.01
CA SER A 209 -13.65 20.32 4.57
C SER A 209 -12.46 19.67 5.29
N MET A 210 -12.57 18.39 5.64
CA MET A 210 -11.53 17.64 6.36
C MET A 210 -10.44 17.09 5.45
N VAL A 211 -10.60 17.14 4.12
CA VAL A 211 -9.66 16.63 3.14
C VAL A 211 -9.31 17.69 2.09
N PRO A 212 -8.08 17.69 1.56
CA PRO A 212 -7.69 18.61 0.50
C PRO A 212 -8.48 18.35 -0.79
N GLU A 213 -8.46 19.32 -1.71
CA GLU A 213 -9.03 19.18 -3.04
C GLU A 213 -8.47 17.94 -3.76
N GLY A 214 -9.34 17.16 -4.40
CA GLY A 214 -9.00 15.84 -4.97
C GLY A 214 -8.92 14.69 -3.96
N GLY A 215 -8.93 14.96 -2.65
CA GLY A 215 -8.81 13.94 -1.59
C GLY A 215 -9.98 12.94 -1.53
N THR A 216 -11.14 13.25 -2.12
CA THR A 216 -12.26 12.31 -2.25
C THR A 216 -11.93 11.14 -3.17
N LYS A 217 -11.08 11.33 -4.18
CA LYS A 217 -10.57 10.23 -5.01
C LYS A 217 -9.71 9.30 -4.19
N ASP A 218 -8.83 9.84 -3.36
CA ASP A 218 -7.96 9.04 -2.48
C ASP A 218 -8.79 8.24 -1.47
N ILE A 219 -9.88 8.82 -0.93
CA ILE A 219 -10.83 8.07 -0.10
C ILE A 219 -11.46 6.93 -0.90
N ALA A 220 -11.95 7.18 -2.12
CA ALA A 220 -12.51 6.14 -2.97
C ALA A 220 -11.50 5.01 -3.18
N ASP A 221 -10.26 5.37 -3.50
CA ASP A 221 -9.16 4.44 -3.72
C ASP A 221 -8.86 3.56 -2.49
N VAL A 222 -8.93 4.10 -1.27
CA VAL A 222 -8.82 3.30 -0.03
C VAL A 222 -10.01 2.36 0.13
N ILE A 223 -11.25 2.85 -0.05
CA ILE A 223 -12.46 2.01 -0.01
C ILE A 223 -12.35 0.87 -1.01
N ARG A 224 -11.85 1.16 -2.22
CA ARG A 224 -11.64 0.15 -3.26
C ARG A 224 -10.68 -0.93 -2.80
N VAL A 225 -9.53 -0.57 -2.23
CA VAL A 225 -8.57 -1.59 -1.75
C VAL A 225 -9.15 -2.41 -0.60
N LEU A 226 -9.87 -1.79 0.34
CA LEU A 226 -10.54 -2.51 1.44
C LEU A 226 -11.63 -3.47 0.95
N THR A 227 -12.26 -3.17 -0.18
CA THR A 227 -13.36 -3.98 -0.78
C THR A 227 -12.92 -4.85 -1.96
N LEU A 228 -11.63 -4.79 -2.35
CA LEU A 228 -11.03 -5.70 -3.32
C LEU A 228 -10.56 -6.97 -2.63
N HIS A 229 -10.69 -8.09 -3.32
CA HIS A 229 -9.96 -9.31 -2.99
C HIS A 229 -8.59 -9.27 -3.66
N ASP A 230 -7.52 -9.44 -2.91
CA ASP A 230 -6.17 -9.39 -3.49
C ASP A 230 -5.62 -10.75 -3.93
N ASP A 231 -6.28 -11.86 -3.56
CA ASP A 231 -5.96 -13.18 -4.09
C ASP A 231 -6.56 -13.35 -5.49
N THR A 232 -5.86 -12.78 -6.48
CA THR A 232 -6.17 -12.91 -7.91
C THR A 232 -6.25 -14.35 -8.42
N TYR A 233 -5.68 -15.33 -7.68
CA TYR A 233 -5.83 -16.75 -8.03
C TYR A 233 -7.27 -17.24 -7.82
N VAL A 234 -8.00 -16.72 -6.84
CA VAL A 234 -9.29 -17.29 -6.44
C VAL A 234 -10.44 -16.84 -7.35
N VAL A 235 -10.43 -15.60 -7.85
CA VAL A 235 -11.54 -15.09 -8.69
C VAL A 235 -11.53 -15.69 -10.11
N LEU A 236 -10.34 -15.98 -10.66
CA LEU A 236 -10.20 -16.68 -11.95
C LEU A 236 -10.45 -18.20 -11.81
N LEU A 237 -10.10 -18.81 -10.67
CA LEU A 237 -10.42 -20.24 -10.40
C LEU A 237 -11.86 -20.45 -9.90
N ALA A 238 -12.54 -19.41 -9.41
CA ALA A 238 -13.97 -19.47 -9.08
C ALA A 238 -14.85 -19.44 -10.34
N SER A 239 -14.40 -18.79 -11.42
CA SER A 239 -15.04 -18.83 -12.73
C SER A 239 -14.61 -20.04 -13.58
N VAL A 240 -13.42 -20.59 -13.33
CA VAL A 240 -12.90 -21.83 -13.94
C VAL A 240 -12.80 -22.90 -12.86
N SER A 241 -13.87 -23.69 -12.66
CA SER A 241 -14.05 -24.77 -11.65
C SER A 241 -12.84 -25.67 -11.32
N ILE A 242 -11.78 -25.12 -10.74
CA ILE A 242 -10.54 -25.83 -10.40
C ILE A 242 -10.27 -25.61 -8.92
N TYR A 243 -10.39 -26.71 -8.18
CA TYR A 243 -9.83 -27.00 -6.85
C TYR A 243 -9.52 -25.81 -5.93
N ILE A 244 -10.55 -25.10 -5.50
CA ILE A 244 -10.53 -24.43 -4.19
C ILE A 244 -11.57 -25.13 -3.33
N SER A 245 -11.15 -25.57 -2.15
CA SER A 245 -12.05 -26.21 -1.18
C SER A 245 -13.28 -25.32 -0.97
N SER A 246 -14.47 -25.92 -0.84
CA SER A 246 -15.71 -25.18 -0.64
C SER A 246 -15.64 -24.27 0.61
N GLN A 247 -14.88 -24.72 1.62
CA GLN A 247 -14.69 -24.03 2.88
C GLN A 247 -13.82 -22.77 2.75
N ASP A 248 -12.73 -22.83 1.97
CA ASP A 248 -11.93 -21.65 1.68
C ASP A 248 -12.76 -20.65 0.88
N ARG A 249 -13.42 -21.07 -0.20
CA ARG A 249 -14.31 -20.17 -0.97
C ARG A 249 -15.32 -19.45 -0.07
N GLN A 250 -15.99 -20.18 0.81
CA GLN A 250 -16.99 -19.63 1.70
C GLN A 250 -16.39 -18.60 2.68
N HIS A 251 -15.25 -18.88 3.30
CA HIS A 251 -14.60 -17.96 4.24
C HIS A 251 -14.13 -16.65 3.59
N HIS A 252 -13.68 -16.70 2.33
CA HIS A 252 -13.21 -15.51 1.60
C HIS A 252 -14.35 -14.59 1.12
N PHE A 253 -15.47 -15.16 0.65
CA PHE A 253 -16.66 -14.36 0.27
C PHE A 253 -17.29 -13.63 1.47
N ILE A 254 -17.20 -14.21 2.67
CA ILE A 254 -17.76 -13.64 3.90
C ILE A 254 -17.05 -12.32 4.27
N HIS A 255 -15.72 -12.27 4.20
CA HIS A 255 -14.97 -11.09 4.69
C HIS A 255 -15.25 -9.80 3.90
N THR A 256 -15.17 -9.83 2.57
CA THR A 256 -15.45 -8.64 1.74
C THR A 256 -16.92 -8.24 1.83
N HIS A 257 -17.82 -9.23 1.91
CA HIS A 257 -19.23 -8.97 2.14
C HIS A 257 -19.46 -8.23 3.47
N ASP A 258 -18.78 -8.64 4.54
CA ASP A 258 -18.86 -7.97 5.84
C ASP A 258 -18.32 -6.53 5.79
N ILE A 259 -17.20 -6.29 5.08
CA ILE A 259 -16.66 -4.94 4.88
C ILE A 259 -17.65 -4.06 4.12
N VAL A 260 -18.22 -4.56 3.01
CA VAL A 260 -19.23 -3.83 2.24
C VAL A 260 -20.46 -3.55 3.09
N LYS A 261 -20.94 -4.53 3.85
CA LYS A 261 -22.08 -4.36 4.76
C LYS A 261 -21.80 -3.25 5.78
N LEU A 262 -20.62 -3.23 6.38
CA LEU A 262 -20.21 -2.16 7.29
C LEU A 262 -20.20 -0.79 6.61
N PHE A 263 -19.69 -0.67 5.37
CA PHE A 263 -19.76 0.59 4.62
C PHE A 263 -21.20 1.05 4.37
N VAL A 264 -22.09 0.12 4.01
CA VAL A 264 -23.52 0.41 3.79
C VAL A 264 -24.20 0.83 5.10
N GLU A 265 -23.92 0.15 6.21
CA GLU A 265 -24.44 0.50 7.55
C GLU A 265 -23.98 1.89 8.01
N HIS A 266 -22.76 2.30 7.65
CA HIS A 266 -22.27 3.67 7.91
C HIS A 266 -22.85 4.70 6.92
N GLY A 267 -23.65 4.28 5.95
CA GLY A 267 -24.37 5.14 5.01
C GLY A 267 -23.47 5.71 3.91
N VAL A 268 -22.54 4.91 3.38
CA VAL A 268 -21.73 5.30 2.22
C VAL A 268 -22.60 5.58 0.98
N ILE A 269 -23.71 4.86 0.80
CA ILE A 269 -24.62 5.01 -0.35
C ILE A 269 -25.26 6.40 -0.33
N ASP A 270 -25.79 6.80 0.82
CA ASP A 270 -26.43 8.11 0.99
C ASP A 270 -25.47 9.27 0.75
N ALA A 271 -24.17 9.06 1.01
CA ALA A 271 -23.14 10.05 0.76
C ALA A 271 -22.69 10.09 -0.71
N VAL A 272 -22.57 8.94 -1.37
CA VAL A 272 -21.95 8.86 -2.70
C VAL A 272 -22.89 9.28 -3.83
N LEU A 273 -24.19 9.03 -3.70
CA LEU A 273 -25.14 9.35 -4.76
C LEU A 273 -25.30 10.86 -5.02
N PRO A 274 -25.55 11.70 -3.99
CA PRO A 274 -25.56 13.15 -4.17
C PRO A 274 -24.21 13.69 -4.65
N TYR A 275 -23.11 13.06 -4.25
CA TYR A 275 -21.79 13.44 -4.70
C TYR A 275 -21.61 13.22 -6.21
N LEU A 276 -21.95 12.04 -6.71
CA LEU A 276 -21.80 11.69 -8.13
C LEU A 276 -22.58 12.63 -9.06
N ARG A 277 -23.71 13.19 -8.60
CA ARG A 277 -24.46 14.22 -9.34
C ARG A 277 -23.65 15.51 -9.58
N GLY A 278 -22.79 15.87 -8.64
CA GLY A 278 -21.97 17.09 -8.71
C GLY A 278 -20.57 16.90 -9.28
N VAL A 279 -20.10 15.66 -9.46
CA VAL A 279 -18.71 15.32 -9.88
C VAL A 279 -18.59 15.19 -11.40
N SER A 280 -19.48 15.84 -12.14
CA SER A 280 -19.54 15.76 -13.60
C SER A 280 -18.24 16.21 -14.29
N SER A 281 -17.44 17.06 -13.64
CA SER A 281 -16.30 17.73 -14.29
C SER A 281 -14.95 17.02 -14.13
N ASP A 282 -14.81 16.05 -13.22
CA ASP A 282 -13.54 15.33 -13.00
C ASP A 282 -13.70 13.82 -13.31
N PRO A 283 -13.23 13.36 -14.49
CA PRO A 283 -13.41 11.99 -14.94
C PRO A 283 -12.66 10.96 -14.08
N ASP A 284 -11.52 11.31 -13.51
CA ASP A 284 -10.70 10.38 -12.72
C ASP A 284 -11.34 10.08 -11.36
N THR A 285 -11.84 11.13 -10.71
CA THR A 285 -12.59 10.98 -9.46
C THR A 285 -13.93 10.29 -9.70
N LEU A 286 -14.64 10.64 -10.78
CA LEU A 286 -15.89 9.98 -11.16
C LEU A 286 -15.67 8.47 -11.38
N SER A 287 -14.66 8.10 -12.17
CA SER A 287 -14.28 6.71 -12.43
C SER A 287 -13.99 5.94 -11.14
N SER A 288 -13.23 6.55 -10.23
CA SER A 288 -12.88 5.93 -8.95
C SER A 288 -14.12 5.65 -8.09
N TRP A 289 -15.08 6.58 -8.03
CA TRP A 289 -16.31 6.40 -7.26
C TRP A 289 -17.33 5.48 -7.93
N LEU A 290 -17.45 5.48 -9.25
CA LEU A 290 -18.25 4.47 -9.96
C LEU A 290 -17.71 3.07 -9.71
N ALA A 291 -16.39 2.92 -9.61
CA ALA A 291 -15.76 1.66 -9.29
C ALA A 291 -16.01 1.23 -7.83
N VAL A 292 -16.13 2.18 -6.88
CA VAL A 292 -16.65 1.91 -5.51
C VAL A 292 -18.10 1.45 -5.57
N VAL A 293 -18.98 2.16 -6.29
CA VAL A 293 -20.40 1.78 -6.42
C VAL A 293 -20.54 0.36 -6.95
N LYS A 294 -19.75 0.00 -7.98
CA LYS A 294 -19.68 -1.37 -8.50
C LYS A 294 -19.31 -2.40 -7.41
N GLN A 295 -18.37 -2.07 -6.52
CA GLN A 295 -17.95 -2.96 -5.44
C GLN A 295 -18.94 -3.05 -4.28
N LEU A 296 -19.81 -2.05 -4.11
CA LEU A 296 -20.90 -2.10 -3.15
C LEU A 296 -22.06 -2.98 -3.67
N ALA A 297 -22.26 -3.01 -4.99
CA ALA A 297 -23.33 -3.74 -5.68
C ALA A 297 -23.09 -5.28 -5.74
N ILE A 298 -22.75 -5.90 -4.60
CA ILE A 298 -22.49 -7.34 -4.50
C ILE A 298 -23.69 -8.17 -4.04
N THR A 299 -24.69 -7.55 -3.40
CA THR A 299 -25.92 -8.23 -2.95
C THR A 299 -27.16 -7.57 -3.55
N GLU A 300 -28.23 -8.36 -3.66
CA GLU A 300 -29.52 -7.87 -4.13
C GLU A 300 -30.07 -6.74 -3.24
N ASP A 301 -29.86 -6.80 -1.93
CA ASP A 301 -30.25 -5.74 -0.99
C ASP A 301 -29.48 -4.44 -1.25
N THR A 302 -28.16 -4.52 -1.41
CA THR A 302 -27.36 -3.32 -1.73
C THR A 302 -27.73 -2.75 -3.10
N CYS A 303 -27.99 -3.60 -4.09
CA CYS A 303 -28.47 -3.18 -5.40
C CYS A 303 -29.82 -2.44 -5.31
N ARG A 304 -30.78 -2.97 -4.54
CA ARG A 304 -32.07 -2.29 -4.29
C ARG A 304 -31.86 -0.92 -3.66
N LYS A 305 -30.99 -0.81 -2.66
CA LYS A 305 -30.65 0.47 -2.01
C LYS A 305 -30.04 1.48 -2.98
N LEU A 306 -29.10 1.04 -3.83
CA LEU A 306 -28.50 1.88 -4.87
C LEU A 306 -29.53 2.38 -5.89
N VAL A 307 -30.43 1.50 -6.34
CA VAL A 307 -31.52 1.85 -7.26
C VAL A 307 -32.49 2.84 -6.60
N ALA A 308 -32.90 2.58 -5.35
CA ALA A 308 -33.77 3.47 -4.60
C ALA A 308 -33.14 4.86 -4.36
N ALA A 309 -31.82 4.93 -4.24
CA ALA A 309 -31.08 6.19 -4.13
C ALA A 309 -30.91 6.95 -5.47
N GLY A 310 -31.36 6.36 -6.59
CA GLY A 310 -31.40 6.97 -7.92
C GLY A 310 -30.10 6.82 -8.71
N ILE A 311 -29.34 5.72 -8.55
CA ILE A 311 -28.09 5.49 -9.31
C ILE A 311 -28.33 5.42 -10.82
N LEU A 312 -29.45 4.83 -11.25
CA LEU A 312 -29.79 4.65 -12.66
C LEU A 312 -30.15 5.97 -13.34
N ASP A 313 -30.68 6.93 -12.58
CA ASP A 313 -31.03 8.27 -13.07
C ASP A 313 -29.78 9.07 -13.50
N LEU A 314 -28.59 8.66 -13.04
CA LEU A 314 -27.32 9.30 -13.38
C LEU A 314 -26.70 8.76 -14.67
N LEU A 315 -27.17 7.62 -15.19
CA LEU A 315 -26.60 6.98 -16.38
C LEU A 315 -26.59 7.90 -17.61
N PRO A 316 -27.67 8.65 -17.94
CA PRO A 316 -27.66 9.55 -19.08
C PRO A 316 -26.59 10.65 -18.93
N THR A 317 -26.42 11.18 -17.72
CA THR A 317 -25.39 12.19 -17.42
C THR A 317 -23.99 11.62 -17.65
N PHE A 318 -23.71 10.40 -17.20
CA PHE A 318 -22.40 9.77 -17.40
C PHE A 318 -22.13 9.43 -18.88
N GLN A 319 -23.15 8.98 -19.62
CA GLN A 319 -23.02 8.68 -21.05
C GLN A 319 -22.73 9.94 -21.87
N GLN A 320 -23.35 11.07 -21.55
CA GLN A 320 -23.07 12.34 -22.20
C GLN A 320 -21.60 12.78 -21.99
N HIS A 321 -21.06 12.62 -20.79
CA HIS A 321 -19.65 12.93 -20.51
C HIS A 321 -18.69 12.02 -21.29
N ALA A 322 -19.00 10.72 -21.39
CA ALA A 322 -18.20 9.79 -22.17
C ALA A 322 -18.16 10.17 -23.67
N HIS A 323 -19.29 10.61 -24.25
CA HIS A 323 -19.34 11.01 -25.66
C HIS A 323 -18.54 12.28 -25.97
N VAL A 324 -18.48 13.25 -25.04
CA VAL A 324 -17.73 14.49 -25.25
C VAL A 324 -16.20 14.25 -25.27
N GLN A 325 -15.70 13.29 -24.50
CA GLN A 325 -14.27 12.96 -24.46
C GLN A 325 -13.75 12.21 -25.70
N TYR A 326 -14.62 11.61 -26.51
CA TYR A 326 -14.23 10.90 -27.75
C TYR A 326 -14.27 11.79 -29.01
N ILE A 327 -14.74 13.03 -28.89
CA ILE A 327 -14.89 13.98 -30.01
C ILE A 327 -13.81 15.10 -29.95
N ALA A 328 -13.11 15.24 -28.83
CA ALA A 328 -11.96 16.14 -28.65
C ALA A 328 -10.63 15.37 -28.80
#